data_AF-A0A098LJJ6-F1
#
_entry.id   AF-A0A098LJJ6-F1
#
_cell.length_a   1.000
_cell.length_b   1.000
_cell.length_c   1.000
_cell.angle_alpha   90.00
_cell.angle_beta   90.00
_cell.angle_gamma   90.00
#
_symmetry.space_group_name_H-M   'P 1'
#
loop_
_entity.id
_entity.type
_entity.pdbx_description
1 polymer ?
#
loop_
_entity_poly.entity_id
_entity_poly.type
_entity_poly.pdbx_seq_one_letter_code
_entity_poly.pdbx_strand_id
1 'polypeptide(L)'
;MENLLFNIALVFHIIINLIVQTGNKFSEMEELIRYRKYDFPSLVKEFGIKDNEIDKEVSYIKLKGLSRVHKPDTLPGYFYFMGDKLTMIYINDDTRLGNLSLKKIASEYGEGHRLSSRAGKTSNLYVYPEEGFAISVTHDQIDFIELFPSTTLDDYKSRIHKDVVFIR
;
A
#
# COMPACT_ATOMS: atom_id res chain seq x y z
N MET A 1 2.64 36.13 6.93
CA MET A 1 3.55 35.06 6.47
C MET A 1 2.89 33.68 6.53
N GLU A 2 1.57 33.56 6.32
CA GLU A 2 0.86 32.27 6.39
C GLU A 2 0.29 31.80 5.02
N ASN A 3 0.31 32.65 3.99
CA ASN A 3 -0.24 32.33 2.66
C ASN A 3 0.73 31.67 1.68
N LEU A 4 2.00 31.48 2.05
CA LEU A 4 3.01 30.89 1.16
C LEU A 4 3.03 29.35 1.26
N LEU A 5 2.75 28.78 2.45
CA LEU A 5 2.74 27.33 2.65
C LEU A 5 1.50 26.67 2.06
N PHE A 6 0.35 27.34 2.08
CA PHE A 6 -0.90 26.81 1.51
C PHE A 6 -0.85 26.68 -0.02
N ASN A 7 -0.10 27.57 -0.69
CA ASN A 7 0.10 27.51 -2.14
C ASN A 7 1.01 26.36 -2.58
N ILE A 8 1.98 25.94 -1.78
CA ILE A 8 2.89 24.86 -2.16
C ILE A 8 2.15 23.51 -2.15
N ALA A 9 1.33 23.24 -1.14
CA ALA A 9 0.54 21.99 -1.07
C ALA A 9 -0.44 21.85 -2.25
N LEU A 10 -1.07 22.95 -2.66
CA LEU A 10 -1.98 22.98 -3.81
C LEU A 10 -1.22 22.82 -5.15
N VAL A 11 -0.04 23.43 -5.27
CA VAL A 11 0.82 23.29 -6.45
C VAL A 11 1.36 21.87 -6.60
N PHE A 12 1.66 21.15 -5.51
CA PHE A 12 2.03 19.73 -5.57
C PHE A 12 0.86 18.84 -6.04
N HIS A 13 -0.37 19.09 -5.55
CA HIS A 13 -1.56 18.37 -6.03
C HIS A 13 -1.84 18.62 -7.52
N ILE A 14 -1.54 19.83 -8.03
CA ILE A 14 -1.73 20.17 -9.44
C ILE A 14 -0.60 19.61 -10.30
N ILE A 15 0.66 19.61 -9.85
CA ILE A 15 1.79 19.05 -10.62
C ILE A 15 1.68 17.53 -10.73
N ILE A 16 1.26 16.82 -9.67
CA ILE A 16 0.97 15.38 -9.77
C ILE A 16 -0.13 15.14 -10.82
N ASN A 17 -1.18 15.96 -10.82
CA ASN A 17 -2.27 15.89 -11.80
C ASN A 17 -1.89 16.38 -13.22
N LEU A 18 -0.80 17.12 -13.40
CA LEU A 18 -0.37 17.62 -14.72
C LEU A 18 0.66 16.69 -15.39
N ILE A 19 1.50 15.99 -14.62
CA ILE A 19 2.41 14.94 -15.12
C ILE A 19 1.62 13.75 -15.72
N VAL A 20 0.37 13.57 -15.28
CA VAL A 20 -0.63 12.69 -15.89
C VAL A 20 -0.82 12.89 -17.41
N GLN A 21 -0.55 14.09 -17.94
CA GLN A 21 -0.91 14.44 -19.33
C GLN A 21 0.24 14.29 -20.35
N THR A 22 1.45 13.89 -19.95
CA THR A 22 2.58 13.75 -20.88
C THR A 22 3.08 12.30 -20.99
N GLY A 23 2.33 11.48 -21.72
CA GLY A 23 2.92 10.55 -22.70
C GLY A 23 3.37 9.15 -22.27
N ASN A 24 3.28 8.76 -21.00
CA ASN A 24 3.20 7.34 -20.58
C ASN A 24 2.78 7.31 -19.10
N LYS A 25 1.47 7.39 -18.86
CA LYS A 25 0.93 7.42 -17.50
C LYS A 25 0.87 5.99 -16.97
N PHE A 26 1.65 5.69 -15.94
CA PHE A 26 1.57 4.44 -15.20
C PHE A 26 0.12 4.17 -14.76
N SER A 27 -0.29 2.91 -14.69
CA SER A 27 -1.57 2.57 -14.08
C SER A 27 -1.58 3.02 -12.61
N GLU A 28 -2.78 3.25 -12.07
CA GLU A 28 -2.96 3.65 -10.67
C GLU A 28 -2.31 2.63 -9.71
N MET A 29 -2.30 1.35 -10.08
CA MET A 29 -1.63 0.29 -9.34
C MET A 29 -0.11 0.38 -9.47
N GLU A 30 0.43 0.64 -10.66
CA GLU A 30 1.86 0.85 -10.87
C GLU A 30 2.41 2.04 -10.07
N GLU A 31 1.62 3.11 -9.91
CA GLU A 31 1.97 4.23 -9.03
C GLU A 31 2.13 3.79 -7.57
N LEU A 32 1.17 3.01 -7.06
CA LEU A 32 1.23 2.45 -5.71
C LEU A 32 2.46 1.55 -5.53
N ILE A 33 2.71 0.64 -6.48
CA ILE A 33 3.82 -0.31 -6.44
C ILE A 33 5.18 0.40 -6.33
N ARG A 34 5.34 1.62 -6.87
CA ARG A 34 6.60 2.38 -6.82
C ARG A 34 7.03 2.74 -5.41
N TYR A 35 6.09 2.94 -4.49
CA TYR A 35 6.40 3.22 -3.09
C TYR A 35 7.22 2.10 -2.44
N ARG A 36 7.20 0.88 -3.00
CA ARG A 36 8.02 -0.23 -2.50
C ARG A 36 9.53 -0.01 -2.60
N LYS A 37 9.97 0.98 -3.39
CA LYS A 37 11.38 1.27 -3.61
C LYS A 37 12.02 2.10 -2.49
N TYR A 38 11.23 2.68 -1.60
CA TYR A 38 11.76 3.45 -0.48
C TYR A 38 12.33 2.55 0.61
N ASP A 39 13.54 2.88 1.07
CA ASP A 39 14.02 2.50 2.40
C ASP A 39 13.59 3.56 3.43
N PHE A 40 13.76 3.25 4.72
CA PHE A 40 13.32 4.14 5.80
C PHE A 40 14.00 5.51 5.74
N PRO A 41 15.35 5.63 5.61
CA PRO A 41 16.00 6.94 5.52
C PRO A 41 15.52 7.78 4.32
N SER A 42 15.33 7.15 3.16
CA SER A 42 14.87 7.84 1.95
C SER A 42 13.42 8.30 2.10
N LEU A 43 12.54 7.48 2.70
CA LEU A 43 11.15 7.88 2.98
C LEU A 43 11.11 9.07 3.95
N VAL A 44 11.89 9.01 5.04
CA VAL A 44 11.97 10.08 6.04
C VAL A 44 12.42 11.39 5.41
N LYS A 45 13.47 11.33 4.59
CA LYS A 45 14.04 12.49 3.90
C LYS A 45 13.07 13.07 2.87
N GLU A 46 12.50 12.24 2.00
CA GLU A 46 11.65 12.67 0.89
C GLU A 46 10.35 13.30 1.38
N PHE A 47 9.72 12.69 2.38
CA PHE A 47 8.39 13.12 2.86
C PHE A 47 8.44 13.96 4.14
N GLY A 48 9.64 14.30 4.63
CA GLY A 48 9.82 15.06 5.86
C GLY A 48 9.09 14.43 7.04
N ILE A 49 9.31 13.13 7.25
CA ILE A 49 8.65 12.37 8.32
C ILE A 49 9.21 12.82 9.67
N LYS A 50 8.31 13.12 10.61
CA LYS A 50 8.65 13.53 11.97
C LYS A 50 8.58 12.35 12.93
N ASP A 51 9.27 12.45 14.07
CA ASP A 51 9.29 11.39 15.09
C ASP A 51 7.90 11.00 15.59
N ASN A 52 6.95 11.95 15.67
CA ASN A 52 5.58 11.68 16.10
C ASN A 52 4.71 11.02 15.01
N GLU A 53 5.23 10.87 13.79
CA GLU A 53 4.60 10.14 12.68
C GLU A 53 5.15 8.70 12.59
N ILE A 54 6.01 8.30 13.54
CA ILE A 54 6.67 7.00 13.60
C ILE A 54 6.30 6.26 14.88
N ASP A 55 5.54 5.18 14.75
CA ASP A 55 5.34 4.22 15.83
C ASP A 55 6.44 3.16 15.80
N LYS A 56 6.98 2.77 16.97
CA LYS A 56 8.01 1.74 17.10
C LYS A 56 7.46 0.48 17.77
N GLU A 57 8.13 -0.65 17.56
CA GLU A 57 7.79 -1.96 18.15
C GLU A 57 6.37 -2.44 17.82
N VAL A 58 5.83 -2.05 16.66
CA VAL A 58 4.50 -2.48 16.24
C VAL A 58 4.54 -3.83 15.54
N SER A 59 3.37 -4.43 15.36
CA SER A 59 3.20 -5.70 14.66
C SER A 59 2.21 -5.56 13.51
N TYR A 60 2.45 -6.31 12.44
CA TYR A 60 1.53 -6.48 11.32
C TYR A 60 1.34 -7.97 11.04
N ILE A 61 0.18 -8.51 11.44
CA ILE A 61 -0.13 -9.94 11.34
C ILE A 61 0.94 -10.82 12.01
N LYS A 62 1.85 -11.42 11.24
CA LYS A 62 2.95 -12.26 11.73
C LYS A 62 4.26 -11.49 11.90
N LEU A 63 4.37 -10.31 11.31
CA LEU A 63 5.53 -9.42 11.41
C LEU A 63 5.50 -8.68 12.75
N LYS A 64 6.65 -8.58 13.42
CA LYS A 64 6.80 -7.98 14.76
C LYS A 64 8.04 -7.11 14.82
N GLY A 65 8.13 -6.22 15.81
CA GLY A 65 9.30 -5.35 15.99
C GLY A 65 9.49 -4.36 14.85
N LEU A 66 8.38 -3.88 14.27
CA LEU A 66 8.40 -2.99 13.13
C LEU A 66 8.40 -1.52 13.58
N SER A 67 8.96 -0.66 12.74
CA SER A 67 8.64 0.77 12.73
C SER A 67 7.51 1.01 11.74
N ARG A 68 6.49 1.76 12.13
CA ARG A 68 5.38 2.15 11.24
C ARG A 68 5.36 3.65 11.06
N VAL A 69 5.45 4.09 9.81
CA VAL A 69 5.24 5.49 9.42
C VAL A 69 3.78 5.69 9.03
N HIS A 70 3.16 6.75 9.53
CA HIS A 70 1.82 7.18 9.15
C HIS A 70 1.79 8.70 8.94
N LYS A 71 1.56 9.11 7.69
CA LYS A 71 1.43 10.52 7.29
C LYS A 71 0.34 10.65 6.22
N PRO A 72 -0.94 10.60 6.61
CA PRO A 72 -2.06 10.38 5.69
C PRO A 72 -2.23 11.50 4.64
N ASP A 73 -1.78 12.71 4.95
CA ASP A 73 -1.85 13.85 4.03
C ASP A 73 -0.93 13.72 2.81
N THR A 74 0.11 12.86 2.89
CA THR A 74 1.12 12.72 1.83
C THR A 74 1.39 11.28 1.39
N LEU A 75 1.20 10.30 2.28
CA LEU A 75 1.47 8.89 2.00
C LEU A 75 0.16 8.12 1.77
N PRO A 76 0.16 7.12 0.88
CA PRO A 76 -1.06 6.38 0.53
C PRO A 76 -1.56 5.44 1.65
N GLY A 77 -0.78 5.23 2.70
CA GLY A 77 -1.11 4.30 3.77
C GLY A 77 -0.03 4.21 4.83
N TYR A 78 -0.04 3.10 5.56
CA TYR A 78 0.95 2.82 6.60
C TYR A 78 2.15 2.09 6.01
N PHE A 79 3.36 2.60 6.26
CA PHE A 79 4.60 2.00 5.79
C PHE A 79 5.29 1.32 6.96
N TYR A 80 5.59 0.03 6.82
CA TYR A 80 6.20 -0.78 7.85
C TYR A 80 7.62 -1.16 7.47
N PHE A 81 8.56 -0.92 8.39
CA PHE A 81 9.98 -1.14 8.20
C PHE A 81 10.53 -2.08 9.27
N MET A 82 11.46 -2.93 8.85
CA MET A 82 12.32 -3.74 9.73
C MET A 82 13.74 -3.17 9.61
N GLY A 83 14.18 -2.42 10.62
CA GLY A 83 15.33 -1.52 10.46
C GLY A 83 15.05 -0.53 9.33
N ASP A 84 15.96 -0.45 8.36
CA ASP A 84 15.81 0.45 7.21
C ASP A 84 15.01 -0.15 6.04
N LYS A 85 14.70 -1.46 6.10
CA LYS A 85 14.09 -2.18 4.99
C LYS A 85 12.56 -2.10 5.03
N LEU A 86 11.94 -1.60 3.96
CA LEU A 86 10.51 -1.68 3.78
C LEU A 86 10.07 -3.14 3.72
N THR A 87 9.08 -3.48 4.54
CA THR A 87 8.54 -4.84 4.67
C THR A 87 7.10 -4.92 4.21
N MET A 88 6.29 -3.88 4.43
CA MET A 88 4.88 -3.84 4.06
C MET A 88 4.41 -2.39 3.89
N ILE A 89 3.50 -2.15 2.96
CA ILE A 89 2.65 -0.96 2.92
C ILE A 89 1.21 -1.44 3.00
N TYR A 90 0.45 -0.92 3.95
CA TYR A 90 -0.97 -1.22 4.11
C TYR A 90 -1.80 0.01 3.75
N ILE A 91 -2.65 -0.13 2.74
CA ILE A 91 -3.49 0.94 2.19
C ILE A 91 -4.95 0.56 2.40
N ASN A 92 -5.71 1.42 3.08
CA ASN A 92 -7.13 1.25 3.35
C ASN A 92 -7.91 2.57 3.22
N ASP A 93 -7.42 3.48 2.38
CA ASP A 93 -8.05 4.77 2.10
C ASP A 93 -9.11 4.62 1.01
N ASP A 94 -10.39 4.74 1.38
CA ASP A 94 -11.53 4.49 0.49
C ASP A 94 -11.50 5.33 -0.79
N THR A 95 -11.05 6.58 -0.71
CA THR A 95 -11.00 7.47 -1.88
C THR A 95 -10.01 6.95 -2.91
N ARG A 96 -8.82 6.54 -2.47
CA ARG A 96 -7.79 5.99 -3.35
C ARG A 96 -8.16 4.60 -3.86
N LEU A 97 -8.72 3.74 -3.00
CA LEU A 97 -9.17 2.41 -3.39
C LEU A 97 -10.33 2.44 -4.40
N GLY A 98 -11.25 3.39 -4.26
CA GLY A 98 -12.39 3.57 -5.17
C GLY A 98 -12.01 3.97 -6.60
N ASN A 99 -10.80 4.47 -6.82
CA ASN A 99 -10.28 4.82 -8.14
C ASN A 99 -9.64 3.64 -8.89
N LEU A 100 -9.44 2.50 -8.22
CA LEU A 100 -8.84 1.32 -8.82
C LEU A 100 -9.90 0.43 -9.48
N SER A 101 -9.55 -0.12 -10.64
CA SER A 101 -10.42 -1.03 -11.39
C SER A 101 -9.92 -2.47 -11.25
N LEU A 102 -10.71 -3.32 -10.60
CA LEU A 102 -10.44 -4.76 -10.50
C LEU A 102 -10.25 -5.41 -11.87
N LYS A 103 -11.08 -5.02 -12.85
CA LYS A 103 -10.98 -5.51 -14.23
C LYS A 103 -9.65 -5.12 -14.87
N LYS A 104 -9.19 -3.90 -14.64
CA LYS A 104 -7.90 -3.42 -15.15
C LYS A 104 -6.74 -4.16 -14.49
N ILE A 105 -6.78 -4.33 -13.16
CA ILE A 105 -5.79 -5.11 -12.41
C ILE A 105 -5.73 -6.55 -12.95
N ALA A 106 -6.88 -7.20 -13.13
CA ALA A 106 -6.94 -8.56 -13.67
C ALA A 106 -6.38 -8.65 -15.11
N SER A 107 -6.65 -7.63 -15.94
CA SER A 107 -6.10 -7.53 -17.30
C SER A 107 -4.59 -7.30 -17.32
N GLU A 108 -4.02 -6.60 -16.34
CA GLU A 108 -2.60 -6.24 -16.29
C GLU A 108 -1.76 -7.35 -15.62
N TYR A 109 -2.30 -7.99 -14.58
CA TYR A 109 -1.54 -8.89 -13.70
C TYR A 109 -2.10 -10.31 -13.61
N GLY A 110 -3.22 -10.60 -14.27
CA GLY A 110 -3.93 -11.88 -14.18
C GLY A 110 -4.85 -11.96 -12.94
N GLU A 111 -5.32 -13.17 -12.61
CA GLU A 111 -6.34 -13.36 -11.54
C GLU A 111 -5.77 -13.31 -10.11
N GLY A 112 -4.46 -13.43 -9.94
CA GLY A 112 -3.81 -13.58 -8.65
C GLY A 112 -4.13 -14.90 -7.93
N HIS A 113 -3.40 -15.19 -6.86
CA HIS A 113 -3.66 -16.34 -6.00
C HIS A 113 -4.70 -16.00 -4.96
N ARG A 114 -5.85 -16.66 -5.02
CA ARG A 114 -6.95 -16.45 -4.07
C ARG A 114 -6.67 -17.12 -2.72
N LEU A 115 -6.74 -16.34 -1.64
CA LEU A 115 -6.64 -16.74 -0.24
C LEU A 115 -7.83 -16.19 0.57
N SER A 116 -7.96 -16.65 1.82
CA SER A 116 -8.89 -16.03 2.78
C SER A 116 -8.49 -14.58 3.05
N SER A 117 -9.45 -13.67 3.22
CA SER A 117 -9.15 -12.30 3.65
C SER A 117 -9.50 -12.12 5.13
N ARG A 118 -8.71 -11.26 5.78
CA ARG A 118 -8.98 -10.79 7.15
C ARG A 118 -10.05 -9.69 7.22
N ALA A 119 -10.50 -9.16 6.08
CA ALA A 119 -11.55 -8.15 6.04
C ALA A 119 -12.93 -8.71 6.44
N GLY A 120 -13.19 -10.00 6.18
CA GLY A 120 -14.47 -10.62 6.54
C GLY A 120 -14.73 -11.97 5.87
N LYS A 121 -15.82 -12.62 6.27
CA LYS A 121 -16.23 -13.95 5.80
C LYS A 121 -16.47 -14.01 4.28
N THR A 122 -16.89 -12.91 3.69
CA THR A 122 -17.23 -12.77 2.27
C THR A 122 -16.08 -12.19 1.44
N SER A 123 -15.02 -11.75 2.09
CA SER A 123 -13.88 -11.08 1.46
C SER A 123 -12.86 -12.10 0.97
N ASN A 124 -12.29 -11.86 -0.20
CA ASN A 124 -11.24 -12.68 -0.80
C ASN A 124 -9.97 -11.88 -0.96
N LEU A 125 -8.82 -12.49 -0.69
CA LEU A 125 -7.52 -11.86 -0.87
C LEU A 125 -6.90 -12.42 -2.16
N TYR A 126 -6.63 -11.58 -3.14
CA TYR A 126 -5.93 -11.95 -4.37
C TYR A 126 -4.48 -11.49 -4.28
N VAL A 127 -3.55 -12.44 -4.31
CA VAL A 127 -2.12 -12.21 -4.07
C VAL A 127 -1.33 -12.34 -5.37
N TYR A 128 -0.49 -11.35 -5.65
CA TYR A 128 0.40 -11.27 -6.80
C TYR A 128 1.84 -11.20 -6.28
N PRO A 129 2.44 -12.34 -5.89
CA PRO A 129 3.65 -12.34 -5.08
C PRO A 129 4.88 -11.84 -5.85
N GLU A 130 4.98 -12.14 -7.14
CA GLU A 130 6.06 -11.68 -8.02
C GLU A 130 5.98 -10.16 -8.27
N GLU A 131 4.77 -9.63 -8.38
CA GLU A 131 4.52 -8.18 -8.47
C GLU A 131 4.60 -7.48 -7.11
N GLY A 132 4.52 -8.26 -6.04
CA GLY A 132 4.64 -7.79 -4.66
C GLY A 132 3.45 -6.97 -4.18
N PHE A 133 2.24 -7.41 -4.49
CA PHE A 133 1.04 -6.86 -3.88
C PHE A 133 -0.05 -7.90 -3.64
N ALA A 134 -1.00 -7.56 -2.78
CA ALA A 134 -2.24 -8.29 -2.60
C ALA A 134 -3.41 -7.33 -2.43
N ILE A 135 -4.58 -7.70 -2.93
CA ILE A 135 -5.81 -6.91 -2.81
C ILE A 135 -6.88 -7.73 -2.09
N SER A 136 -7.48 -7.17 -1.05
CA SER A 136 -8.70 -7.74 -0.44
C SER A 136 -9.90 -7.18 -1.16
N VAL A 137 -10.85 -8.03 -1.52
CA VAL A 137 -12.05 -7.66 -2.25
C VAL A 137 -13.28 -8.28 -1.61
N THR A 138 -14.30 -7.45 -1.40
CA THR A 138 -15.65 -7.88 -1.04
C THR A 138 -16.61 -7.47 -2.14
N HIS A 139 -17.28 -8.44 -2.75
CA HIS A 139 -18.04 -8.25 -3.99
C HIS A 139 -17.14 -7.67 -5.09
N ASP A 140 -17.28 -6.38 -5.40
CA ASP A 140 -16.51 -5.66 -6.42
C ASP A 140 -15.75 -4.46 -5.84
N GLN A 141 -15.61 -4.38 -4.51
CA GLN A 141 -14.94 -3.30 -3.82
C GLN A 141 -13.64 -3.78 -3.18
N ILE A 142 -12.58 -3.00 -3.37
CA ILE A 142 -11.29 -3.27 -2.72
C ILE A 142 -11.38 -2.79 -1.27
N ASP A 143 -11.22 -3.72 -0.31
CA ASP A 143 -11.25 -3.40 1.12
C ASP A 143 -9.90 -2.81 1.58
N PHE A 144 -8.80 -3.36 1.07
CA PHE A 144 -7.44 -2.90 1.35
C PHE A 144 -6.45 -3.45 0.33
N ILE A 145 -5.28 -2.83 0.28
CA ILE A 145 -4.12 -3.29 -0.49
C ILE A 145 -2.92 -3.47 0.43
N GLU A 146 -2.20 -4.55 0.22
CA GLU A 146 -0.89 -4.82 0.78
C GLU A 146 0.15 -4.70 -0.33
N LEU A 147 1.21 -3.91 -0.12
CA LEU A 147 2.37 -3.86 -0.99
C LEU A 147 3.59 -4.37 -0.24
N PHE A 148 4.35 -5.28 -0.82
CA PHE A 148 5.48 -5.93 -0.18
C PHE A 148 6.59 -6.21 -1.19
N PRO A 149 7.86 -6.36 -0.76
CA PRO A 149 8.92 -6.77 -1.67
C PRO A 149 8.52 -8.05 -2.42
N SER A 150 8.79 -8.09 -3.72
CA SER A 150 8.47 -9.24 -4.58
C SER A 150 9.03 -10.53 -3.98
N THR A 151 8.22 -11.58 -4.01
CA THR A 151 8.50 -12.83 -3.32
C THR A 151 7.76 -14.01 -3.98
N THR A 152 7.74 -15.17 -3.32
CA THR A 152 6.95 -16.34 -3.70
C THR A 152 5.63 -16.41 -2.90
N LEU A 153 4.64 -17.14 -3.41
CA LEU A 153 3.39 -17.35 -2.68
C LEU A 153 3.61 -18.01 -1.30
N ASP A 154 4.53 -18.97 -1.21
CA ASP A 154 4.81 -19.70 0.04
C ASP A 154 5.50 -18.81 1.07
N ASP A 155 6.45 -17.96 0.64
CA ASP A 155 7.07 -16.97 1.52
C ASP A 155 6.03 -15.95 2.01
N TYR A 156 5.18 -15.44 1.13
CA TYR A 156 4.06 -14.57 1.50
C TYR A 156 3.14 -15.23 2.53
N LYS A 157 2.75 -16.49 2.31
CA LYS A 157 1.90 -17.25 3.23
C LYS A 157 2.55 -17.46 4.60
N SER A 158 3.84 -17.80 4.60
CA SER A 158 4.56 -18.09 5.84
C SER A 158 4.76 -16.83 6.68
N ARG A 159 5.09 -15.69 6.05
CA ARG A 159 5.52 -14.46 6.74
C ARG A 159 4.46 -13.40 6.95
N ILE A 160 3.49 -13.29 6.05
CA ILE A 160 2.53 -12.18 6.03
C ILE A 160 1.12 -12.72 6.24
N HIS A 161 0.68 -13.70 5.43
CA HIS A 161 -0.68 -14.20 5.51
C HIS A 161 -0.94 -14.96 6.81
N LYS A 162 -2.16 -14.85 7.31
CA LYS A 162 -2.68 -15.71 8.38
C LYS A 162 -4.04 -16.22 7.93
N ASP A 163 -4.18 -17.55 7.86
CA ASP A 163 -5.46 -18.17 7.57
C ASP A 163 -6.49 -17.75 8.60
N VAL A 164 -7.66 -17.33 8.12
CA VAL A 164 -8.76 -16.91 8.98
C VAL A 164 -9.79 -18.03 9.03
N VAL A 165 -9.95 -18.62 10.22
CA VAL A 165 -11.01 -19.60 10.46
C VAL A 165 -12.24 -18.85 10.95
N PHE A 166 -13.21 -18.71 10.07
CA PHE A 166 -14.51 -18.15 10.41
C PHE A 166 -15.44 -19.25 10.92
N ILE A 167 -15.61 -19.33 12.24
CA ILE A 167 -16.59 -20.23 12.85
C ILE A 167 -18.00 -19.73 12.46
N ARG A 168 -18.85 -20.65 12.01
CA ARG A 168 -20.24 -20.38 11.61
C ARG A 168 -21.10 -20.10 12.83
#